data_AF-A0A1Q8FR51-F1
#
_entry.id   AF-A0A1Q8FR51-F1
#
_cell.length_a   1.000
_cell.length_b   1.000
_cell.length_c   1.000
_cell.angle_alpha   90.00
_cell.angle_beta   90.00
_cell.angle_gamma   90.00
#
_symmetry.space_group_name_H-M   'P 1'
#
loop_
_entity.id
_entity.type
_entity.pdbx_description
1 polymer ?
#
loop_
_entity_poly.entity_id
_entity_poly.type
_entity_poly.pdbx_seq_one_letter_code
_entity_poly.pdbx_strand_id
1 'polypeptide(L)'
;MRLQADLIAGLPKGLARPGYDRSQPVGIVHLGLGAFHRAHQAVCFDALMAAGETGWMIRGASLRSPRVAGQLNPQDGLYTCQIRDADGERRQIIGAIRDVLVAPDDPAALVAAMAHPDTALVTLTVTEKGYLLDPQSGALMLEAPEIRADLADAAHPRSVPGLLVAALAARRVAGLPPFTALSCDNIPDNGRRTRQAVLAFAHALDPDLAGWIETEAAFPSSMVDRIVPATTAADIDALEASLGYRDEAMVKTEGFTQWVVEDWFSDRRPPLESVGVEMTDDVAAWERIKLRLLNGSHSTLAYLGALAGHRFVHEAMAAPGFDALVNAIWDEAQSTLDAPAGFNAAAYRAALVQRFANPALEHSLVQIAMDGSQKLPQRLLATLRDRLAVGLASPAICLAIAAWMRWQTGVDEQGRAYDVDDPLADRTHDALARAGADPAAQVQALLAIEPVFGRDLARRPDVVAALTDALAGLLDRGAARCVAAGLARPVQPADA
;
A
#
# COMPACT_ATOMS: atom_id res chain seq x y z
N MET A 1 0.81 23.43 25.21
CA MET A 1 0.84 22.27 26.14
C MET A 1 0.90 21.02 25.30
N ARG A 2 1.79 20.05 25.58
CA ARG A 2 1.93 18.85 24.73
C ARG A 2 0.99 17.74 25.20
N LEU A 3 0.48 16.89 24.31
CA LEU A 3 -0.32 15.72 24.68
C LEU A 3 0.47 14.82 25.64
N GLN A 4 -0.13 14.49 26.80
CA GLN A 4 0.43 13.62 27.84
C GLN A 4 -0.68 12.85 28.56
N ALA A 5 -0.33 11.76 29.26
CA ALA A 5 -1.32 10.87 29.87
C ALA A 5 -2.21 11.54 30.93
N ASP A 6 -1.64 12.45 31.73
CA ASP A 6 -2.32 13.25 32.75
C ASP A 6 -3.35 14.22 32.18
N LEU A 7 -3.13 14.69 30.95
CA LEU A 7 -4.04 15.61 30.26
C LEU A 7 -5.27 14.93 29.68
N ILE A 8 -5.21 13.62 29.41
CA ILE A 8 -6.28 12.86 28.73
C ILE A 8 -7.64 13.09 29.40
N ALA A 9 -7.70 13.04 30.74
CA ALA A 9 -8.94 13.17 31.49
C ALA A 9 -9.63 14.53 31.26
N GLY A 10 -8.85 15.60 31.10
CA GLY A 10 -9.32 16.99 30.95
C GLY A 10 -9.61 17.43 29.50
N LEU A 11 -9.38 16.59 28.50
CA LEU A 11 -9.57 16.94 27.09
C LEU A 11 -11.06 17.16 26.73
N PRO A 12 -11.36 17.84 25.60
CA PRO A 12 -12.73 18.09 25.17
C PRO A 12 -13.62 16.84 25.09
N LYS A 13 -14.91 17.00 25.37
CA LYS A 13 -15.93 15.97 25.19
C LYS A 13 -16.08 15.68 23.68
N GLY A 14 -16.05 14.40 23.29
CA GLY A 14 -16.18 13.97 21.88
C GLY A 14 -14.89 13.44 21.24
N LEU A 15 -13.73 13.58 21.89
CA LEU A 15 -12.49 12.92 21.47
C LEU A 15 -12.45 11.49 22.03
N ALA A 16 -12.39 10.48 21.15
CA ALA A 16 -12.23 9.09 21.55
C ALA A 16 -10.85 8.88 22.21
N ARG A 17 -10.79 8.06 23.27
CA ARG A 17 -9.61 7.87 24.13
C ARG A 17 -9.40 6.39 24.40
N PRO A 18 -8.17 5.95 24.72
CA PRO A 18 -7.91 4.58 25.15
C PRO A 18 -8.75 4.24 26.38
N GLY A 19 -9.55 3.18 26.26
CA GLY A 19 -10.44 2.68 27.33
C GLY A 19 -9.85 1.54 28.16
N TYR A 20 -8.55 1.27 28.03
CA TYR A 20 -7.85 0.11 28.56
C TYR A 20 -6.62 0.51 29.39
N ASP A 21 -6.14 -0.40 30.25
CA ASP A 21 -4.94 -0.17 31.04
C ASP A 21 -3.69 -0.21 30.15
N ARG A 22 -3.06 0.93 29.97
CA ARG A 22 -1.82 1.05 29.18
C ARG A 22 -0.62 0.47 29.90
N SER A 23 -0.72 0.06 31.17
CA SER A 23 0.35 -0.54 31.97
C SER A 23 0.64 -2.01 31.62
N GLN A 24 -0.26 -2.66 30.88
CA GLN A 24 -0.15 -4.04 30.42
C GLN A 24 1.13 -4.37 29.61
N PRO A 25 1.52 -5.65 29.49
CA PRO A 25 2.75 -6.07 28.81
C PRO A 25 2.85 -5.66 27.34
N VAL A 26 4.10 -5.51 26.87
CA VAL A 26 4.42 -5.30 25.46
C VAL A 26 4.51 -6.66 24.77
N GLY A 27 3.54 -6.93 23.88
CA GLY A 27 3.53 -8.15 23.06
C GLY A 27 4.01 -7.95 21.62
N ILE A 28 4.22 -6.69 21.23
CA ILE A 28 4.56 -6.33 19.86
C ILE A 28 5.76 -5.40 19.85
N VAL A 29 6.76 -5.74 19.05
CA VAL A 29 7.81 -4.81 18.64
C VAL A 29 7.54 -4.40 17.19
N HIS A 30 7.53 -3.10 16.90
CA HIS A 30 7.32 -2.61 15.54
C HIS A 30 8.57 -1.93 14.98
N LEU A 31 9.09 -2.45 13.86
CA LEU A 31 10.27 -1.93 13.17
C LEU A 31 9.86 -0.95 12.07
N GLY A 32 10.31 0.31 12.19
CA GLY A 32 9.99 1.34 11.20
C GLY A 32 8.67 2.06 11.50
N LEU A 33 8.58 2.71 12.66
CA LEU A 33 7.37 3.35 13.19
C LEU A 33 6.94 4.64 12.43
N GLY A 34 6.59 4.51 11.16
CA GLY A 34 6.16 5.60 10.29
C GLY A 34 4.71 6.07 10.53
N ALA A 35 4.27 7.05 9.73
CA ALA A 35 2.90 7.54 9.78
C ALA A 35 1.87 6.44 9.44
N PHE A 36 2.19 5.57 8.46
CA PHE A 36 1.32 4.48 8.06
C PHE A 36 1.03 3.51 9.21
N HIS A 37 2.08 3.03 9.90
CA HIS A 37 1.90 2.16 11.07
C HIS A 37 1.01 2.79 12.15
N ARG A 38 1.29 4.06 12.49
CA ARG A 38 0.50 4.82 13.46
C ARG A 38 -0.95 5.01 13.01
N ALA A 39 -1.23 5.08 11.71
CA ALA A 39 -2.59 5.20 11.21
C ALA A 39 -3.25 3.83 10.94
N HIS A 40 -2.54 2.71 11.01
CA HIS A 40 -3.06 1.41 10.58
C HIS A 40 -2.92 0.34 11.66
N GLN A 41 -1.77 -0.32 11.79
CA GLN A 41 -1.62 -1.43 12.75
C GLN A 41 -1.77 -0.95 14.20
N ALA A 42 -1.23 0.21 14.56
CA ALA A 42 -1.38 0.75 15.91
C ALA A 42 -2.86 1.06 16.26
N VAL A 43 -3.65 1.50 15.28
CA VAL A 43 -5.11 1.69 15.45
C VAL A 43 -5.82 0.35 15.63
N CYS A 44 -5.41 -0.68 14.89
CA CYS A 44 -5.93 -2.04 15.04
C CYS A 44 -5.68 -2.59 16.45
N PHE A 45 -4.45 -2.50 16.95
CA PHE A 45 -4.13 -2.98 18.30
C PHE A 45 -4.75 -2.12 19.41
N ASP A 46 -4.93 -0.81 19.18
CA ASP A 46 -5.70 0.07 20.08
C ASP A 46 -7.15 -0.38 20.19
N ALA A 47 -7.79 -0.69 19.06
CA ALA A 47 -9.15 -1.22 19.02
C ALA A 47 -9.24 -2.60 19.69
N LEU A 48 -8.25 -3.47 19.46
CA LEU A 48 -8.19 -4.81 20.05
C LEU A 48 -8.14 -4.73 21.57
N MET A 49 -7.27 -3.87 22.11
CA MET A 49 -7.17 -3.65 23.56
C MET A 49 -8.42 -2.95 24.12
N ALA A 50 -9.03 -2.04 23.38
CA ALA A 50 -10.30 -1.43 23.77
C ALA A 50 -11.47 -2.44 23.79
N ALA A 51 -11.40 -3.53 23.01
CA ALA A 51 -12.34 -4.64 23.03
C ALA A 51 -12.12 -5.62 24.21
N GLY A 52 -11.06 -5.43 25.00
CA GLY A 52 -10.78 -6.21 26.22
C GLY A 52 -9.59 -7.17 26.10
N GLU A 53 -8.96 -7.28 24.93
CA GLU A 53 -7.73 -8.07 24.78
C GLU A 53 -6.56 -7.42 25.53
N THR A 54 -5.61 -8.24 25.98
CA THR A 54 -4.47 -7.75 26.77
C THR A 54 -3.12 -8.30 26.30
N GLY A 55 -2.06 -7.58 26.63
CA GLY A 55 -0.68 -7.95 26.30
C GLY A 55 -0.25 -7.55 24.90
N TRP A 56 -0.97 -6.64 24.24
CA TRP A 56 -0.71 -6.20 22.86
C TRP A 56 -0.20 -4.76 22.78
N MET A 57 0.43 -4.24 23.85
CA MET A 57 1.11 -2.95 23.75
C MET A 57 2.28 -3.04 22.77
N ILE A 58 2.51 -1.95 22.04
CA ILE A 58 3.52 -1.83 21.00
C ILE A 58 4.72 -1.07 21.56
N ARG A 59 5.91 -1.65 21.41
CA ARG A 59 7.18 -0.93 21.48
C ARG A 59 7.66 -0.63 20.07
N GLY A 60 7.75 0.65 19.74
CA GLY A 60 8.26 1.10 18.46
C GLY A 60 9.78 1.06 18.37
N ALA A 61 10.30 0.94 17.15
CA ALA A 61 11.70 1.12 16.85
C ALA A 61 11.89 2.04 15.65
N SER A 62 12.65 3.11 15.86
CA SER A 62 13.17 3.93 14.78
C SER A 62 14.54 3.41 14.35
N LEU A 63 14.65 2.96 13.11
CA LEU A 63 15.86 2.31 12.61
C LEU A 63 16.91 3.30 12.06
N ARG A 64 16.55 4.57 11.87
CA ARG A 64 17.39 5.56 11.17
C ARG A 64 17.65 6.83 11.95
N SER A 65 16.66 7.34 12.69
CA SER A 65 16.78 8.66 13.34
C SER A 65 15.98 8.75 14.65
N PRO A 66 16.35 9.62 15.60
CA PRO A 66 15.60 9.79 16.85
C PRO A 66 14.29 10.58 16.69
N ARG A 67 13.96 11.07 15.48
CA ARG A 67 12.83 11.99 15.24
C ARG A 67 11.51 11.45 15.80
N VAL A 68 11.14 10.23 15.45
CA VAL A 68 9.85 9.64 15.87
C VAL A 68 9.82 9.39 17.37
N ALA A 69 10.93 8.95 17.98
CA ALA A 69 11.04 8.82 19.42
C ALA A 69 10.88 10.18 20.12
N GLY A 70 11.48 11.24 19.59
CA GLY A 70 11.29 12.61 20.08
C GLY A 70 9.87 13.15 19.91
N GLN A 71 9.07 12.59 18.98
CA GLN A 71 7.65 12.91 18.80
C GLN A 71 6.74 12.16 19.79
N LEU A 72 7.03 10.88 20.08
CA LEU A 72 6.14 10.02 20.87
C LEU A 72 6.52 9.87 22.33
N ASN A 73 7.81 9.68 22.65
CA ASN A 73 8.22 9.40 24.03
C ASN A 73 7.88 10.54 25.01
N PRO A 74 8.02 11.83 24.65
CA PRO A 74 7.57 12.92 25.53
C PRO A 74 6.04 13.03 25.69
N GLN A 75 5.29 12.25 24.93
CA GLN A 75 3.83 12.14 24.97
C GLN A 75 3.38 10.79 25.55
N ASP A 76 4.27 10.08 26.26
CA ASP A 76 4.01 8.74 26.79
C ASP A 76 3.55 7.74 25.70
N GLY A 77 3.98 7.90 24.45
CA GLY A 77 3.55 7.08 23.32
C GLY A 77 2.15 7.41 22.76
N LEU A 78 1.46 8.42 23.31
CA LEU A 78 0.15 8.86 22.84
C LEU A 78 0.27 9.76 21.60
N TYR A 79 -0.72 9.66 20.72
CA TYR A 79 -0.88 10.57 19.58
C TYR A 79 -2.33 10.56 19.08
N THR A 80 -2.67 11.55 18.27
CA THR A 80 -3.98 11.75 17.69
C THR A 80 -4.00 11.21 16.27
N CYS A 81 -4.95 10.32 15.99
CA CYS A 81 -5.33 9.91 14.65
C CYS A 81 -6.54 10.76 14.20
N GLN A 82 -6.32 11.61 13.20
CA GLN A 82 -7.34 12.46 12.59
C GLN A 82 -7.87 11.77 11.33
N ILE A 83 -9.12 11.37 11.36
CA ILE A 83 -9.82 10.65 10.30
C ILE A 83 -10.68 11.65 9.52
N ARG A 84 -10.43 11.81 8.23
CA ARG A 84 -11.16 12.74 7.35
C ARG A 84 -11.94 11.98 6.29
N ASP A 85 -13.26 12.03 6.38
CA ASP A 85 -14.20 11.46 5.43
C ASP A 85 -15.08 12.55 4.80
N ALA A 86 -15.89 12.18 3.80
CA ALA A 86 -16.86 13.09 3.18
C ALA A 86 -17.89 13.62 4.20
N ASP A 87 -18.28 12.79 5.18
CA ASP A 87 -19.28 13.12 6.20
C ASP A 87 -18.70 13.95 7.37
N GLY A 88 -17.39 14.24 7.34
CA GLY A 88 -16.71 15.09 8.31
C GLY A 88 -15.44 14.49 8.89
N GLU A 89 -14.96 15.13 9.96
CA GLU A 89 -13.71 14.78 10.62
C GLU A 89 -13.97 14.13 11.97
N ARG A 90 -13.33 12.98 12.22
CA ARG A 90 -13.32 12.29 13.51
C ARG A 90 -11.90 12.25 14.05
N ARG A 91 -11.76 12.22 15.37
CA ARG A 91 -10.45 12.21 16.04
C ARG A 91 -10.45 11.17 17.15
N GLN A 92 -9.33 10.47 17.28
CA GLN A 92 -9.11 9.47 18.33
C GLN A 92 -7.68 9.62 18.85
N ILE A 93 -7.51 9.61 20.17
CA ILE A 93 -6.20 9.40 20.78
C ILE A 93 -5.92 7.91 20.77
N ILE A 94 -4.80 7.54 20.17
CA ILE A 94 -4.29 6.17 20.15
C ILE A 94 -3.29 6.02 21.29
N GLY A 95 -3.47 4.95 22.07
CA GLY A 95 -2.66 4.64 23.25
C GLY A 95 -1.84 3.36 23.14
N ALA A 96 -1.92 2.65 22.01
CA ALA A 96 -1.34 1.31 21.87
C ALA A 96 0.19 1.30 21.88
N ILE A 97 0.83 2.44 21.59
CA ILE A 97 2.28 2.57 21.65
C ILE A 97 2.69 2.90 23.08
N ARG A 98 3.60 2.11 23.63
CA ARG A 98 4.20 2.30 24.94
C ARG A 98 5.31 3.35 24.89
N ASP A 99 6.28 3.10 24.03
CA ASP A 99 7.50 3.86 23.87
C ASP A 99 8.15 3.52 22.52
N VAL A 100 9.21 4.25 22.19
CA VAL A 100 9.98 4.08 20.96
C VAL A 100 11.46 4.01 21.29
N LEU A 101 12.11 2.93 20.87
CA LEU A 101 13.56 2.77 20.89
C LEU A 101 14.19 3.39 19.63
N VAL A 102 15.43 3.86 19.76
CA VAL A 102 16.23 4.36 18.63
C VAL A 102 17.33 3.34 18.38
N ALA A 103 17.15 2.49 17.37
CA ALA A 103 18.03 1.34 17.14
C ALA A 103 19.50 1.73 16.91
N PRO A 104 19.83 2.83 16.20
CA PRO A 104 21.23 3.27 16.08
C PRO A 104 21.91 3.63 17.41
N ASP A 105 21.15 4.02 18.44
CA ASP A 105 21.69 4.43 19.74
C ASP A 105 21.90 3.19 20.65
N ASP A 106 20.98 2.23 20.60
CA ASP A 106 21.04 1.00 21.40
C ASP A 106 20.39 -0.20 20.67
N PRO A 107 21.12 -0.86 19.76
CA PRO A 107 20.60 -2.03 19.04
C PRO A 107 20.38 -3.23 19.97
N ALA A 108 21.15 -3.33 21.06
CA ALA A 108 21.03 -4.41 22.04
C ALA A 108 19.71 -4.33 22.80
N ALA A 109 19.25 -3.13 23.18
CA ALA A 109 17.93 -2.93 23.78
C ALA A 109 16.80 -3.35 22.84
N LEU A 110 16.94 -3.10 21.52
CA LEU A 110 15.95 -3.54 20.54
C LEU A 110 15.92 -5.06 20.41
N VAL A 111 17.09 -5.71 20.32
CA VAL A 111 17.20 -7.17 20.31
C VAL A 111 16.58 -7.77 21.57
N ALA A 112 16.90 -7.21 22.75
CA ALA A 112 16.33 -7.65 24.02
C ALA A 112 14.81 -7.48 24.08
N ALA A 113 14.28 -6.38 23.53
CA ALA A 113 12.83 -6.18 23.43
C ALA A 113 12.16 -7.24 22.56
N MET A 114 12.71 -7.55 21.38
CA MET A 114 12.18 -8.61 20.51
C MET A 114 12.34 -10.02 21.12
N ALA A 115 13.40 -10.24 21.89
CA ALA A 115 13.66 -11.50 22.56
C ALA A 115 12.85 -11.69 23.86
N HIS A 116 12.13 -10.66 24.32
CA HIS A 116 11.38 -10.71 25.57
C HIS A 116 10.27 -11.79 25.51
N PRO A 117 10.05 -12.60 26.58
CA PRO A 117 9.06 -13.67 26.58
C PRO A 117 7.64 -13.23 26.19
N ASP A 118 7.24 -12.02 26.59
CA ASP A 118 5.91 -11.49 26.25
C ASP A 118 5.77 -11.09 24.77
N THR A 119 6.87 -10.82 24.05
CA THR A 119 6.82 -10.44 22.64
C THR A 119 6.49 -11.65 21.79
N ALA A 120 5.29 -11.62 21.21
CA ALA A 120 4.78 -12.65 20.30
C ALA A 120 4.90 -12.22 18.83
N LEU A 121 4.87 -10.91 18.56
CA LEU A 121 4.94 -10.36 17.19
C LEU A 121 6.07 -9.34 17.04
N VAL A 122 6.79 -9.46 15.93
CA VAL A 122 7.63 -8.38 15.39
C VAL A 122 7.02 -7.93 14.07
N THR A 123 6.47 -6.72 14.02
CA THR A 123 5.82 -6.17 12.82
C THR A 123 6.74 -5.16 12.12
N LEU A 124 6.61 -5.00 10.80
CA LEU A 124 7.54 -4.18 10.01
C LEU A 124 6.86 -3.23 9.02
N THR A 125 7.27 -1.97 9.00
CA THR A 125 7.08 -1.03 7.87
C THR A 125 8.39 -0.32 7.56
N VAL A 126 9.33 -1.05 6.98
CA VAL A 126 10.73 -0.65 6.76
C VAL A 126 11.03 -0.24 5.32
N THR A 127 10.01 -0.25 4.44
CA THR A 127 10.08 -0.06 2.98
C THR A 127 10.81 -1.19 2.26
N GLU A 128 10.66 -1.29 0.94
CA GLU A 128 11.34 -2.26 0.05
C GLU A 128 12.84 -2.35 0.35
N LYS A 129 13.47 -1.20 0.64
CA LYS A 129 14.91 -1.07 0.86
C LYS A 129 15.36 -1.69 2.19
N GLY A 130 14.47 -1.84 3.16
CA GLY A 130 14.79 -2.35 4.49
C GLY A 130 15.16 -3.84 4.50
N TYR A 131 14.69 -4.61 3.52
CA TYR A 131 14.95 -6.04 3.41
C TYR A 131 16.31 -6.38 2.81
N LEU A 132 16.97 -5.40 2.16
CA LEU A 132 18.26 -5.56 1.49
C LEU A 132 18.30 -6.75 0.50
N LEU A 133 17.19 -6.95 -0.20
CA LEU A 133 17.07 -7.94 -1.26
C LEU A 133 17.39 -7.30 -2.62
N ASP A 134 18.06 -8.05 -3.48
CA ASP A 134 18.26 -7.68 -4.88
C ASP A 134 16.89 -7.63 -5.59
N PRO A 135 16.53 -6.51 -6.26
CA PRO A 135 15.20 -6.34 -6.84
C PRO A 135 14.85 -7.38 -7.92
N GLN A 136 15.86 -7.94 -8.60
CA GLN A 136 15.66 -8.84 -9.74
C GLN A 136 15.59 -10.31 -9.29
N SER A 137 16.56 -10.75 -8.50
CA SER A 137 16.69 -12.13 -8.03
C SER A 137 15.93 -12.40 -6.73
N GLY A 138 15.61 -11.35 -5.96
CA GLY A 138 15.05 -11.47 -4.62
C GLY A 138 16.04 -11.97 -3.57
N ALA A 139 17.28 -12.26 -3.94
CA ALA A 139 18.29 -12.78 -3.02
C ALA A 139 18.78 -11.69 -2.06
N LEU A 140 19.14 -12.07 -0.83
CA LEU A 140 19.78 -11.15 0.11
C LEU A 140 21.11 -10.67 -0.47
N MET A 141 21.31 -9.35 -0.48
CA MET A 141 22.55 -8.74 -0.94
C MET A 141 23.64 -8.91 0.12
N LEU A 142 24.28 -10.09 0.18
CA LEU A 142 25.31 -10.42 1.18
C LEU A 142 26.50 -9.46 1.18
N GLU A 143 26.82 -8.86 0.03
CA GLU A 143 27.91 -7.89 -0.11
C GLU A 143 27.52 -6.45 0.28
N ALA A 144 26.25 -6.20 0.61
CA ALA A 144 25.81 -4.90 1.08
C ALA A 144 26.57 -4.51 2.36
N PRO A 145 27.05 -3.26 2.49
CA PRO A 145 27.86 -2.84 3.64
C PRO A 145 27.22 -3.13 5.00
N GLU A 146 25.90 -2.95 5.10
CA GLU A 146 25.12 -3.20 6.31
C GLU A 146 25.06 -4.68 6.67
N ILE A 147 24.86 -5.57 5.69
CA ILE A 147 24.84 -7.02 5.90
C ILE A 147 26.22 -7.52 6.30
N ARG A 148 27.28 -7.06 5.62
CA ARG A 148 28.65 -7.42 5.95
C ARG A 148 29.06 -6.97 7.35
N ALA A 149 28.64 -5.77 7.76
CA ALA A 149 28.91 -5.27 9.09
C ALA A 149 28.21 -6.12 10.16
N ASP A 150 26.94 -6.45 9.95
CA ASP A 150 26.16 -7.28 10.88
C ASP A 150 26.69 -8.72 10.97
N LEU A 151 27.15 -9.31 9.86
CA LEU A 151 27.78 -10.65 9.88
C LEU A 151 29.13 -10.65 10.62
N ALA A 152 29.85 -9.53 10.58
CA ALA A 152 31.12 -9.39 11.30
C ALA A 152 30.94 -9.12 12.80
N ASP A 153 29.83 -8.48 13.21
CA ASP A 153 29.46 -8.21 14.59
C ASP A 153 27.97 -8.50 14.85
N ALA A 154 27.65 -9.79 14.92
CA ALA A 154 26.28 -10.27 15.13
C ALA A 154 25.70 -9.89 16.52
N ALA A 155 26.52 -9.39 17.44
CA ALA A 155 26.07 -8.89 18.74
C ALA A 155 25.47 -7.48 18.66
N HIS A 156 25.80 -6.70 17.62
CA HIS A 156 25.32 -5.33 17.43
C HIS A 156 24.76 -5.08 16.02
N PRO A 157 23.76 -5.87 15.57
CA PRO A 157 23.23 -5.76 14.23
C PRO A 157 22.47 -4.44 14.03
N ARG A 158 22.47 -3.94 12.80
CA ARG A 158 21.81 -2.69 12.39
C ARG A 158 20.79 -2.90 11.28
N SER A 159 21.01 -3.89 10.42
CA SER A 159 20.08 -4.26 9.36
C SER A 159 18.86 -4.97 9.94
N VAL A 160 17.73 -4.88 9.23
CA VAL A 160 16.50 -5.58 9.64
C VAL A 160 16.71 -7.09 9.71
N PRO A 161 17.32 -7.76 8.70
CA PRO A 161 17.60 -9.20 8.80
C PRO A 161 18.50 -9.55 9.99
N GLY A 162 19.57 -8.80 10.21
CA GLY A 162 20.48 -9.02 11.34
C GLY A 162 19.79 -8.87 12.71
N LEU A 163 18.98 -7.83 12.87
CA LEU A 163 18.20 -7.58 14.09
C LEU A 163 17.22 -8.73 14.39
N LEU A 164 16.49 -9.19 13.39
CA LEU A 164 15.54 -10.30 13.53
C LEU A 164 16.27 -11.61 13.89
N VAL A 165 17.36 -11.93 13.20
CA VAL A 165 18.15 -13.15 13.45
C VAL A 165 18.77 -13.13 14.84
N ALA A 166 19.33 -12.00 15.29
CA ALA A 166 19.92 -11.89 16.62
C ALA A 166 18.87 -12.10 17.73
N ALA A 167 17.66 -11.54 17.58
CA ALA A 167 16.58 -11.75 18.55
C ALA A 167 16.06 -13.20 18.54
N LEU A 168 15.93 -13.82 17.38
CA LEU A 168 15.56 -15.23 17.26
C LEU A 168 16.63 -16.15 17.89
N ALA A 169 17.91 -15.85 17.67
CA ALA A 169 19.02 -16.56 18.31
C ALA A 169 18.95 -16.44 19.85
N ALA A 170 18.71 -15.23 20.37
CA ALA A 170 18.57 -15.00 21.80
C ALA A 170 17.40 -15.79 22.40
N ARG A 171 16.26 -15.87 21.70
CA ARG A 171 15.10 -16.68 22.13
C ARG A 171 15.42 -18.17 22.13
N ARG A 172 16.08 -18.68 21.08
CA ARG A 172 16.52 -20.07 21.01
C ARG A 172 17.43 -20.45 22.18
N VAL A 173 18.42 -19.61 22.49
CA VAL A 173 19.32 -19.80 23.65
C VAL A 173 18.56 -19.81 24.98
N ALA A 174 17.55 -18.95 25.11
CA ALA A 174 16.70 -18.88 26.29
C ALA A 174 15.63 -19.99 26.37
N GLY A 175 15.53 -20.88 25.37
CA GLY A 175 14.50 -21.92 25.30
C GLY A 175 13.09 -21.37 25.06
N LEU A 176 12.97 -20.18 24.47
CA LEU A 176 11.70 -19.55 24.12
C LEU A 176 11.28 -19.92 22.67
N PRO A 177 9.98 -20.05 22.39
CA PRO A 177 9.50 -20.21 21.01
C PRO A 177 9.83 -18.97 20.17
N PRO A 178 9.98 -19.04 18.85
CA PRO A 178 10.21 -17.86 18.03
C PRO A 178 8.97 -16.95 17.97
N PHE A 179 9.18 -15.64 17.84
CA PHE A 179 8.09 -14.72 17.52
C PHE A 179 7.68 -14.83 16.05
N THR A 180 6.49 -14.32 15.72
CA THR A 180 6.04 -14.15 14.33
C THR A 180 6.55 -12.83 13.76
N ALA A 181 7.21 -12.87 12.61
CA ALA A 181 7.68 -11.68 11.89
C ALA A 181 6.67 -11.29 10.79
N LEU A 182 5.80 -10.33 11.08
CA LEU A 182 4.69 -9.92 10.21
C LEU A 182 5.02 -8.61 9.47
N SER A 183 5.40 -8.75 8.21
CA SER A 183 5.61 -7.60 7.34
C SER A 183 4.31 -6.90 7.01
N CYS A 184 4.30 -5.57 7.11
CA CYS A 184 3.19 -4.68 6.75
C CYS A 184 3.59 -3.65 5.67
N ASP A 185 4.72 -3.86 4.99
CA ASP A 185 5.09 -3.06 3.81
C ASP A 185 4.24 -3.46 2.58
N ASN A 186 3.93 -2.48 1.73
CA ASN A 186 3.12 -2.66 0.54
C ASN A 186 3.94 -3.22 -0.64
N ILE A 187 4.51 -4.42 -0.44
CA ILE A 187 5.27 -5.17 -1.45
C ILE A 187 4.65 -6.56 -1.63
N PRO A 188 4.63 -7.11 -2.86
CA PRO A 188 4.13 -8.46 -3.08
C PRO A 188 4.94 -9.49 -2.29
N ASP A 189 4.24 -10.50 -1.76
CA ASP A 189 4.84 -11.61 -1.01
C ASP A 189 5.72 -11.16 0.16
N ASN A 190 5.33 -10.07 0.83
CA ASN A 190 6.15 -9.41 1.85
C ASN A 190 6.61 -10.35 2.98
N GLY A 191 5.78 -11.31 3.40
CA GLY A 191 6.13 -12.37 4.35
C GLY A 191 7.23 -13.29 3.81
N ARG A 192 7.06 -13.80 2.58
CA ARG A 192 8.08 -14.64 1.91
C ARG A 192 9.40 -13.91 1.72
N ARG A 193 9.38 -12.63 1.35
CA ARG A 193 10.58 -11.79 1.24
C ARG A 193 11.28 -11.61 2.58
N THR A 194 10.52 -11.39 3.65
CA THR A 194 11.06 -11.33 5.02
C THR A 194 11.73 -12.65 5.38
N ARG A 195 11.04 -13.78 5.16
CA ARG A 195 11.59 -15.13 5.40
C ARG A 195 12.88 -15.35 4.63
N GLN A 196 12.92 -15.00 3.34
CA GLN A 196 14.10 -15.17 2.50
C GLN A 196 15.29 -14.36 3.02
N ALA A 197 15.09 -13.09 3.38
CA ALA A 197 16.14 -12.24 3.91
C ALA A 197 16.69 -12.81 5.24
N VAL A 198 15.80 -13.20 6.15
CA VAL A 198 16.15 -13.75 7.46
C VAL A 198 16.89 -15.08 7.35
N LEU A 199 16.39 -16.01 6.53
CA LEU A 199 17.04 -17.31 6.34
C LEU A 199 18.39 -17.20 5.63
N ALA A 200 18.51 -16.35 4.61
CA ALA A 200 19.78 -16.13 3.93
C ALA A 200 20.83 -15.55 4.89
N PHE A 201 20.45 -14.58 5.72
CA PHE A 201 21.32 -14.03 6.76
C PHE A 201 21.69 -15.10 7.80
N ALA A 202 20.70 -15.83 8.31
CA ALA A 202 20.92 -16.88 9.30
C ALA A 202 21.83 -17.99 8.76
N HIS A 203 21.67 -18.43 7.50
CA HIS A 203 22.54 -19.43 6.89
C HIS A 203 23.99 -18.96 6.77
N ALA A 204 24.22 -17.67 6.47
CA ALA A 204 25.56 -17.10 6.40
C ALA A 204 26.22 -16.99 7.79
N LEU A 205 25.42 -16.86 8.86
CA LEU A 205 25.89 -16.76 10.24
C LEU A 205 26.07 -18.12 10.92
N ASP A 206 25.02 -18.93 10.94
CA ASP A 206 24.92 -20.24 11.60
C ASP A 206 23.84 -21.12 10.92
N PRO A 207 24.24 -22.14 10.14
CA PRO A 207 23.31 -23.05 9.49
C PRO A 207 22.33 -23.79 10.43
N ASP A 208 22.73 -24.09 11.67
CA ASP A 208 21.85 -24.77 12.63
C ASP A 208 20.77 -23.81 13.15
N LEU A 209 21.11 -22.54 13.33
CA LEU A 209 20.13 -21.49 13.63
C LEU A 209 19.16 -21.29 12.46
N ALA A 210 19.67 -21.27 11.22
CA ALA A 210 18.83 -21.15 10.04
C ALA A 210 17.79 -22.28 9.95
N GLY A 211 18.20 -23.54 10.18
CA GLY A 211 17.30 -24.69 10.19
C GLY A 211 16.21 -24.59 11.28
N TRP A 212 16.57 -24.07 12.46
CA TRP A 212 15.60 -23.81 13.53
C TRP A 212 14.60 -22.71 13.16
N ILE A 213 15.08 -21.57 12.62
CA ILE A 213 14.21 -20.48 12.17
C ILE A 213 13.27 -20.96 11.06
N GLU A 214 13.79 -21.70 10.09
CA GLU A 214 13.01 -22.23 8.96
C GLU A 214 11.84 -23.12 9.42
N THR A 215 12.06 -23.92 10.45
CA THR A 215 11.09 -24.90 10.96
C THR A 215 10.10 -24.27 11.94
N GLU A 216 10.57 -23.39 12.81
CA GLU A 216 9.80 -22.95 13.98
C GLU A 216 9.19 -21.54 13.82
N ALA A 217 9.83 -20.64 13.06
CA ALA A 217 9.39 -19.24 12.97
C ALA A 217 8.37 -19.01 11.84
N ALA A 218 7.44 -18.08 12.07
CA ALA A 218 6.41 -17.72 11.09
C ALA A 218 6.67 -16.35 10.45
N PHE A 219 6.44 -16.28 9.13
CA PHE A 219 6.61 -15.08 8.31
C PHE A 219 5.37 -14.84 7.42
N PRO A 220 4.19 -14.62 8.02
CA PRO A 220 2.95 -14.41 7.28
C PRO A 220 3.08 -13.20 6.35
N SER A 221 2.56 -13.37 5.13
CA SER A 221 2.35 -12.25 4.23
C SER A 221 1.13 -11.44 4.67
N SER A 222 1.07 -10.17 4.27
CA SER A 222 -0.09 -9.33 4.49
C SER A 222 -0.32 -8.34 3.36
N MET A 223 -1.58 -7.96 3.18
CA MET A 223 -1.97 -6.83 2.34
C MET A 223 -2.52 -5.72 3.25
N VAL A 224 -1.98 -4.52 3.09
CA VAL A 224 -2.37 -3.35 3.88
C VAL A 224 -2.95 -2.28 2.96
N ASP A 225 -4.00 -1.60 3.39
CA ASP A 225 -4.58 -0.48 2.63
C ASP A 225 -5.18 0.58 3.55
N ARG A 226 -4.61 1.79 3.46
CA ARG A 226 -5.12 3.02 4.07
C ARG A 226 -4.36 4.21 3.48
N ILE A 227 -5.05 5.24 3.01
CA ILE A 227 -4.40 6.48 2.57
C ILE A 227 -4.01 7.30 3.81
N VAL A 228 -2.70 7.51 3.97
CA VAL A 228 -2.11 8.24 5.10
C VAL A 228 -1.15 9.32 4.56
N PRO A 229 -1.64 10.53 4.28
CA PRO A 229 -0.78 11.62 3.82
C PRO A 229 0.25 12.01 4.88
N ALA A 230 1.37 12.58 4.44
CA ALA A 230 2.37 13.11 5.36
C ALA A 230 1.78 14.23 6.24
N THR A 231 2.09 14.19 7.53
CA THR A 231 1.76 15.28 8.47
C THR A 231 2.68 16.48 8.19
N THR A 232 2.09 17.65 8.02
CA THR A 232 2.78 18.93 7.85
C THR A 232 2.73 19.76 9.14
N ALA A 233 3.57 20.79 9.27
CA ALA A 233 3.51 21.70 10.41
C ALA A 233 2.13 22.37 10.54
N ALA A 234 1.52 22.74 9.41
CA ALA A 234 0.19 23.34 9.38
C ALA A 234 -0.91 22.39 9.90
N ASP A 235 -0.78 21.08 9.69
CA ASP A 235 -1.73 20.11 10.26
C ASP A 235 -1.64 20.09 11.79
N ILE A 236 -0.42 20.12 12.33
CA ILE A 236 -0.20 20.11 13.78
C ILE A 236 -0.70 21.43 14.40
N ASP A 237 -0.40 22.57 13.76
CA ASP A 237 -0.87 23.88 14.20
C ASP A 237 -2.41 23.96 14.20
N ALA A 238 -3.05 23.42 13.15
CA ALA A 238 -4.51 23.36 13.05
C ALA A 238 -5.14 22.44 14.11
N LEU A 239 -4.50 21.30 14.41
CA LEU A 239 -4.94 20.40 15.48
C LEU A 239 -4.82 21.10 16.84
N GLU A 240 -3.70 21.78 17.10
CA GLU A 240 -3.48 22.51 18.36
C GLU A 240 -4.49 23.64 18.55
N ALA A 241 -4.74 24.43 17.51
CA ALA A 241 -5.77 25.47 17.55
C ALA A 241 -7.16 24.90 17.84
N SER A 242 -7.44 23.67 17.41
CA SER A 242 -8.75 23.03 17.58
C SER A 242 -8.92 22.27 18.90
N LEU A 243 -7.87 21.66 19.43
CA LEU A 243 -7.94 20.80 20.64
C LEU A 243 -7.27 21.41 21.88
N GLY A 244 -6.51 22.50 21.73
CA GLY A 244 -5.81 23.18 22.82
C GLY A 244 -4.52 22.49 23.28
N TYR A 245 -4.02 21.50 22.53
CA TYR A 245 -2.74 20.84 22.81
C TYR A 245 -1.94 20.57 21.54
N ARG A 246 -0.61 20.62 21.68
CA ARG A 246 0.37 20.25 20.67
C ARG A 246 0.53 18.74 20.64
N ASP A 247 0.46 18.17 19.45
CA ASP A 247 0.72 16.76 19.21
C ASP A 247 1.68 16.57 18.04
N GLU A 248 2.96 16.43 18.35
CA GLU A 248 4.04 16.29 17.36
C GLU A 248 4.01 14.94 16.64
N ALA A 249 3.22 13.98 17.14
CA ALA A 249 3.11 12.62 16.61
C ALA A 249 1.81 12.39 15.84
N MET A 250 0.95 13.41 15.70
CA MET A 250 -0.36 13.27 15.06
C MET A 250 -0.25 12.73 13.62
N VAL A 251 -1.22 11.91 13.23
CA VAL A 251 -1.37 11.38 11.86
C VAL A 251 -2.75 11.70 11.32
N LYS A 252 -2.84 11.90 10.00
CA LYS A 252 -4.11 12.13 9.29
C LYS A 252 -4.33 11.04 8.26
N THR A 253 -5.58 10.63 8.08
CA THR A 253 -5.94 9.47 7.26
C THR A 253 -7.38 9.55 6.74
N GLU A 254 -7.69 8.76 5.71
CA GLU A 254 -9.08 8.40 5.38
C GLU A 254 -9.70 7.47 6.44
N GLY A 255 -11.04 7.36 6.44
CA GLY A 255 -11.79 6.46 7.32
C GLY A 255 -11.72 4.99 6.93
N PHE A 256 -11.51 4.69 5.64
CA PHE A 256 -11.28 3.32 5.19
C PHE A 256 -9.95 2.78 5.74
N THR A 257 -9.96 1.50 6.15
CA THR A 257 -8.77 0.75 6.53
C THR A 257 -9.02 -0.71 6.20
N GLN A 258 -8.02 -1.39 5.64
CA GLN A 258 -8.08 -2.83 5.39
C GLN A 258 -6.75 -3.47 5.74
N TRP A 259 -6.81 -4.64 6.36
CA TRP A 259 -5.64 -5.44 6.67
C TRP A 259 -5.99 -6.91 6.46
N VAL A 260 -5.35 -7.51 5.45
CA VAL A 260 -5.45 -8.95 5.19
C VAL A 260 -4.16 -9.60 5.66
N VAL A 261 -4.24 -10.66 6.45
CA VAL A 261 -3.07 -11.35 7.02
C VAL A 261 -3.16 -12.84 6.74
N GLU A 262 -2.04 -13.47 6.35
CA GLU A 262 -1.96 -14.94 6.29
C GLU A 262 -2.09 -15.52 7.70
N ASP A 263 -2.94 -16.53 7.90
CA ASP A 263 -3.13 -17.16 9.23
C ASP A 263 -2.00 -18.15 9.56
N TRP A 264 -0.79 -17.61 9.71
CA TRP A 264 0.41 -18.36 10.02
C TRP A 264 1.22 -17.67 11.12
N PHE A 265 1.18 -18.24 12.33
CA PHE A 265 1.80 -17.69 13.54
C PHE A 265 2.57 -18.78 14.29
N SER A 266 3.72 -18.42 14.87
CA SER A 266 4.62 -19.34 15.59
C SER A 266 4.45 -19.34 17.11
N ASP A 267 3.82 -18.30 17.66
CA ASP A 267 3.55 -18.13 19.10
C ASP A 267 2.09 -17.67 19.26
N ARG A 268 1.80 -16.86 20.28
CA ARG A 268 0.48 -16.27 20.50
C ARG A 268 0.02 -15.48 19.28
N ARG A 269 -1.14 -15.89 18.74
CA ARG A 269 -1.86 -15.21 17.67
C ARG A 269 -2.87 -14.21 18.26
N PRO A 270 -2.80 -12.91 17.95
CA PRO A 270 -3.85 -11.96 18.32
C PRO A 270 -5.14 -12.24 17.54
N PRO A 271 -6.34 -12.13 18.16
CA PRO A 271 -7.61 -12.31 17.47
C PRO A 271 -7.96 -11.08 16.61
N LEU A 272 -7.11 -10.78 15.63
CA LEU A 272 -7.19 -9.60 14.77
C LEU A 272 -8.54 -9.50 14.03
N GLU A 273 -9.14 -10.64 13.70
CA GLU A 273 -10.45 -10.73 13.06
C GLU A 273 -11.58 -10.09 13.87
N SER A 274 -11.43 -10.04 15.21
CA SER A 274 -12.42 -9.40 16.10
C SER A 274 -12.54 -7.89 15.91
N VAL A 275 -11.52 -7.26 15.29
CA VAL A 275 -11.47 -5.83 15.00
C VAL A 275 -11.39 -5.53 13.50
N GLY A 276 -11.81 -6.49 12.67
CA GLY A 276 -12.02 -6.30 11.23
C GLY A 276 -10.83 -6.62 10.32
N VAL A 277 -9.76 -7.24 10.83
CA VAL A 277 -8.68 -7.78 9.99
C VAL A 277 -9.16 -9.04 9.29
N GLU A 278 -8.94 -9.14 7.97
CA GLU A 278 -9.28 -10.35 7.23
C GLU A 278 -8.17 -11.40 7.34
N MET A 279 -8.50 -12.56 7.88
CA MET A 279 -7.59 -13.70 7.95
C MET A 279 -7.77 -14.61 6.74
N THR A 280 -6.67 -15.06 6.15
CA THR A 280 -6.71 -15.85 4.91
C THR A 280 -5.51 -16.78 4.77
N ASP A 281 -5.57 -17.70 3.82
CA ASP A 281 -4.43 -18.54 3.42
C ASP A 281 -3.80 -18.07 2.08
N ASP A 282 -4.41 -17.11 1.39
CA ASP A 282 -3.94 -16.59 0.09
C ASP A 282 -4.04 -15.05 0.05
N VAL A 283 -3.06 -14.38 0.64
CA VAL A 283 -2.94 -12.91 0.56
C VAL A 283 -2.71 -12.44 -0.88
N ALA A 284 -2.06 -13.25 -1.73
CA ALA A 284 -1.81 -12.86 -3.12
C ALA A 284 -3.13 -12.70 -3.90
N ALA A 285 -4.18 -13.46 -3.60
CA ALA A 285 -5.52 -13.23 -4.17
C ALA A 285 -6.08 -11.86 -3.79
N TRP A 286 -5.95 -11.46 -2.52
CA TRP A 286 -6.39 -10.14 -2.05
C TRP A 286 -5.57 -9.00 -2.66
N GLU A 287 -4.25 -9.18 -2.82
CA GLU A 287 -3.41 -8.22 -3.54
C GLU A 287 -3.85 -8.07 -5.01
N ARG A 288 -4.15 -9.18 -5.71
CA ARG A 288 -4.69 -9.14 -7.08
C ARG A 288 -6.02 -8.39 -7.13
N ILE A 289 -6.91 -8.62 -6.17
CA ILE A 289 -8.19 -7.90 -6.05
C ILE A 289 -7.95 -6.39 -5.89
N LYS A 290 -7.09 -5.97 -4.95
CA LYS A 290 -6.75 -4.56 -4.73
C LYS A 290 -6.13 -3.94 -5.99
N LEU A 291 -5.16 -4.62 -6.60
CA LEU A 291 -4.47 -4.14 -7.81
C LEU A 291 -5.43 -3.92 -8.98
N ARG A 292 -6.39 -4.83 -9.20
CA ARG A 292 -7.32 -4.72 -10.33
C ARG A 292 -8.51 -3.81 -10.05
N LEU A 293 -9.14 -3.94 -8.88
CA LEU A 293 -10.34 -3.18 -8.56
C LEU A 293 -10.03 -1.77 -8.07
N LEU A 294 -9.15 -1.59 -7.09
CA LEU A 294 -8.75 -0.26 -6.61
C LEU A 294 -7.75 0.39 -7.56
N ASN A 295 -6.58 -0.21 -7.77
CA ASN A 295 -5.50 0.47 -8.48
C ASN A 295 -5.77 0.59 -10.00
N GLY A 296 -6.42 -0.41 -10.61
CA GLY A 296 -6.89 -0.38 -11.99
C GLY A 296 -7.83 0.81 -12.24
N SER A 297 -8.92 0.91 -11.47
CA SER A 297 -9.88 2.02 -11.58
C SER A 297 -9.27 3.38 -11.24
N HIS A 298 -8.39 3.48 -10.23
CA HIS A 298 -7.64 4.71 -9.93
C HIS A 298 -6.81 5.18 -11.13
N SER A 299 -6.15 4.26 -11.84
CA SER A 299 -5.34 4.62 -13.02
C SER A 299 -6.24 5.06 -14.17
N THR A 300 -7.37 4.38 -14.37
CA THR A 300 -8.40 4.79 -15.34
C THR A 300 -8.91 6.21 -15.08
N LEU A 301 -9.27 6.51 -13.82
CA LEU A 301 -9.68 7.84 -13.39
C LEU A 301 -8.56 8.87 -13.58
N ALA A 302 -7.32 8.52 -13.23
CA ALA A 302 -6.16 9.39 -13.35
C ALA A 302 -5.99 9.93 -14.78
N TYR A 303 -5.94 9.05 -15.77
CA TYR A 303 -5.72 9.48 -17.15
C TYR A 303 -6.95 10.15 -17.76
N LEU A 304 -8.12 9.51 -17.71
CA LEU A 304 -9.33 10.06 -18.34
C LEU A 304 -9.85 11.29 -17.62
N GLY A 305 -9.83 11.29 -16.28
CA GLY A 305 -10.28 12.42 -15.47
C GLY A 305 -9.39 13.63 -15.66
N ALA A 306 -8.05 13.44 -15.67
CA ALA A 306 -7.12 14.56 -15.91
C ALA A 306 -7.25 15.11 -17.34
N LEU A 307 -7.38 14.25 -18.36
CA LEU A 307 -7.64 14.68 -19.74
C LEU A 307 -8.96 15.43 -19.87
N ALA A 308 -10.00 15.01 -19.15
CA ALA A 308 -11.29 15.69 -19.05
C ALA A 308 -11.24 17.02 -18.25
N GLY A 309 -10.08 17.41 -17.71
CA GLY A 309 -9.88 18.67 -17.01
C GLY A 309 -10.18 18.64 -15.51
N HIS A 310 -10.38 17.45 -14.92
CA HIS A 310 -10.52 17.30 -13.48
C HIS A 310 -9.14 17.26 -12.80
N ARG A 311 -9.06 17.75 -11.57
CA ARG A 311 -7.83 17.77 -10.77
C ARG A 311 -7.77 16.63 -9.77
N PHE A 312 -8.92 16.29 -9.18
CA PHE A 312 -9.01 15.34 -8.09
C PHE A 312 -9.93 14.15 -8.40
N VAL A 313 -9.68 13.00 -7.76
CA VAL A 313 -10.46 11.76 -7.95
C VAL A 313 -11.96 11.98 -7.74
N HIS A 314 -12.36 12.70 -6.70
CA HIS A 314 -13.77 12.95 -6.39
C HIS A 314 -14.47 13.78 -7.47
N GLU A 315 -13.76 14.70 -8.14
CA GLU A 315 -14.30 15.50 -9.24
C GLU A 315 -14.57 14.60 -10.46
N ALA A 316 -13.62 13.72 -10.79
CA ALA A 316 -13.80 12.76 -11.88
C ALA A 316 -14.92 11.77 -11.59
N MET A 317 -15.02 11.25 -10.35
CA MET A 317 -16.12 10.36 -9.96
C MET A 317 -17.50 11.01 -10.04
N ALA A 318 -17.58 12.33 -9.78
CA ALA A 318 -18.83 13.08 -9.89
C ALA A 318 -19.18 13.48 -11.34
N ALA A 319 -18.25 13.30 -12.28
CA ALA A 319 -18.45 13.69 -13.67
C ALA A 319 -19.32 12.68 -14.44
N PRO A 320 -20.10 13.13 -15.44
CA PRO A 320 -21.02 12.26 -16.17
C PRO A 320 -20.34 11.03 -16.80
N GLY A 321 -20.83 9.83 -16.47
CA GLY A 321 -20.42 8.55 -17.06
C GLY A 321 -19.18 7.89 -16.45
N PHE A 322 -18.44 8.59 -15.58
CA PHE A 322 -17.26 8.01 -14.93
C PHE A 322 -17.61 6.92 -13.92
N ASP A 323 -18.74 7.03 -13.24
CA ASP A 323 -19.30 5.98 -12.38
C ASP A 323 -19.59 4.70 -13.19
N ALA A 324 -20.21 4.84 -14.37
CA ALA A 324 -20.49 3.72 -15.26
C ALA A 324 -19.20 3.09 -15.81
N LEU A 325 -18.21 3.91 -16.17
CA LEU A 325 -16.91 3.43 -16.61
C LEU A 325 -16.18 2.65 -15.52
N VAL A 326 -16.14 3.17 -14.29
CA VAL A 326 -15.49 2.48 -13.16
C VAL A 326 -16.16 1.14 -12.88
N ASN A 327 -17.50 1.09 -12.92
CA ASN A 327 -18.21 -0.18 -12.81
C ASN A 327 -17.86 -1.16 -13.94
N ALA A 328 -17.75 -0.69 -15.19
CA ALA A 328 -17.34 -1.54 -16.31
C ALA A 328 -15.91 -2.07 -16.17
N ILE A 329 -14.96 -1.26 -15.69
CA ILE A 329 -13.60 -1.71 -15.34
C ILE A 329 -13.66 -2.81 -14.29
N TRP A 330 -14.50 -2.64 -13.25
CA TRP A 330 -14.65 -3.65 -12.21
C TRP A 330 -15.30 -4.94 -12.72
N ASP A 331 -16.29 -4.86 -13.60
CA ASP A 331 -16.92 -6.03 -14.23
C ASP A 331 -15.93 -6.82 -15.08
N GLU A 332 -15.12 -6.12 -15.87
CA GLU A 332 -14.03 -6.75 -16.62
C GLU A 332 -13.01 -7.38 -15.68
N ALA A 333 -12.55 -6.67 -14.65
CA ALA A 333 -11.60 -7.20 -13.67
C ALA A 333 -12.14 -8.44 -12.94
N GLN A 334 -13.37 -8.40 -12.43
CA GLN A 334 -13.94 -9.46 -11.62
C GLN A 334 -14.18 -10.76 -12.39
N SER A 335 -14.41 -10.69 -13.70
CA SER A 335 -14.65 -11.87 -14.53
C SER A 335 -13.52 -12.93 -14.57
N THR A 336 -12.31 -12.53 -14.17
CA THR A 336 -11.10 -13.36 -14.19
C THR A 336 -10.37 -13.32 -12.84
N LEU A 337 -11.00 -12.75 -11.81
CA LEU A 337 -10.47 -12.74 -10.46
C LEU A 337 -10.95 -13.99 -9.72
N ASP A 338 -9.98 -14.80 -9.28
CA ASP A 338 -10.24 -15.84 -8.30
C ASP A 338 -10.46 -15.19 -6.93
N ALA A 339 -11.71 -15.10 -6.52
CA ALA A 339 -12.09 -14.53 -5.24
C ALA A 339 -11.74 -15.49 -4.09
N PRO A 340 -10.96 -15.06 -3.08
CA PRO A 340 -10.70 -15.87 -1.90
C PRO A 340 -11.97 -16.00 -1.06
N ALA A 341 -12.00 -17.01 -0.18
CA ALA A 341 -13.10 -17.20 0.75
C ALA A 341 -13.32 -15.93 1.60
N GLY A 342 -14.59 -15.55 1.79
CA GLY A 342 -14.96 -14.35 2.55
C GLY A 342 -14.93 -13.04 1.77
N PHE A 343 -14.39 -13.00 0.53
CA PHE A 343 -14.42 -11.78 -0.27
C PHE A 343 -15.83 -11.45 -0.78
N ASN A 344 -16.33 -10.26 -0.43
CA ASN A 344 -17.58 -9.72 -0.92
C ASN A 344 -17.30 -8.58 -1.92
N ALA A 345 -17.35 -8.90 -3.21
CA ALA A 345 -17.06 -7.93 -4.26
C ALA A 345 -18.01 -6.72 -4.27
N ALA A 346 -19.29 -6.92 -3.94
CA ALA A 346 -20.26 -5.82 -3.91
C ALA A 346 -19.96 -4.83 -2.78
N ALA A 347 -19.67 -5.35 -1.58
CA ALA A 347 -19.26 -4.52 -0.45
C ALA A 347 -17.94 -3.80 -0.71
N TYR A 348 -16.96 -4.49 -1.31
CA TYR A 348 -15.68 -3.91 -1.67
C TYR A 348 -15.82 -2.76 -2.66
N ARG A 349 -16.56 -2.96 -3.77
CA ARG A 349 -16.84 -1.91 -4.75
C ARG A 349 -17.59 -0.73 -4.14
N ALA A 350 -18.57 -0.97 -3.27
CA ALA A 350 -19.29 0.10 -2.58
C ALA A 350 -18.35 0.95 -1.70
N ALA A 351 -17.42 0.30 -0.99
CA ALA A 351 -16.38 1.01 -0.23
C ALA A 351 -15.46 1.82 -1.16
N LEU A 352 -15.06 1.27 -2.32
CA LEU A 352 -14.26 2.02 -3.31
C LEU A 352 -14.98 3.24 -3.85
N VAL A 353 -16.28 3.17 -4.15
CA VAL A 353 -17.08 4.34 -4.58
C VAL A 353 -17.02 5.42 -3.51
N GLN A 354 -17.27 5.08 -2.25
CA GLN A 354 -17.21 6.05 -1.14
C GLN A 354 -15.83 6.70 -0.99
N ARG A 355 -14.77 5.91 -1.12
CA ARG A 355 -13.38 6.40 -1.05
C ARG A 355 -13.06 7.35 -2.19
N PHE A 356 -13.40 6.98 -3.42
CA PHE A 356 -13.11 7.83 -4.58
C PHE A 356 -13.95 9.11 -4.58
N ALA A 357 -15.16 9.08 -4.03
CA ALA A 357 -16.02 10.24 -3.91
C ALA A 357 -15.65 11.19 -2.76
N ASN A 358 -14.64 10.88 -1.92
CA ASN A 358 -14.30 11.68 -0.75
C ASN A 358 -13.55 12.98 -1.12
N PRO A 359 -14.16 14.17 -0.97
CA PRO A 359 -13.51 15.44 -1.31
C PRO A 359 -12.42 15.85 -0.30
N ALA A 360 -12.49 15.36 0.95
CA ALA A 360 -11.61 15.79 2.03
C ALA A 360 -10.15 15.32 1.86
N LEU A 361 -9.90 14.37 0.95
CA LEU A 361 -8.56 13.86 0.66
C LEU A 361 -7.83 14.64 -0.43
N GLU A 362 -8.55 15.36 -1.31
CA GLU A 362 -7.98 16.06 -2.47
C GLU A 362 -6.95 15.21 -3.24
N HIS A 363 -7.25 13.91 -3.45
CA HIS A 363 -6.31 12.97 -4.07
C HIS A 363 -6.10 13.33 -5.55
N SER A 364 -4.90 13.81 -5.90
CA SER A 364 -4.58 14.36 -7.22
C SER A 364 -4.53 13.28 -8.31
N LEU A 365 -5.23 13.53 -9.41
CA LEU A 365 -5.21 12.65 -10.59
C LEU A 365 -3.83 12.60 -11.24
N VAL A 366 -3.15 13.74 -11.35
CA VAL A 366 -1.79 13.83 -11.90
C VAL A 366 -0.81 13.02 -11.06
N GLN A 367 -0.89 13.12 -9.73
CA GLN A 367 -0.04 12.33 -8.84
C GLN A 367 -0.27 10.81 -9.02
N ILE A 368 -1.52 10.40 -9.23
CA ILE A 368 -1.83 8.98 -9.49
C ILE A 368 -1.27 8.54 -10.85
N ALA A 369 -1.32 9.41 -11.86
CA ALA A 369 -0.84 9.18 -13.22
C ALA A 369 0.69 9.05 -13.36
N MET A 370 1.46 9.55 -12.39
CA MET A 370 2.93 9.40 -12.34
C MET A 370 3.36 7.92 -12.45
N ASP A 371 4.55 7.64 -12.96
CA ASP A 371 5.09 6.26 -13.09
C ASP A 371 4.12 5.28 -13.79
N GLY A 372 3.31 5.77 -14.73
CA GLY A 372 2.30 4.99 -15.42
C GLY A 372 2.86 3.72 -16.06
N SER A 373 4.06 3.79 -16.65
CA SER A 373 4.78 2.65 -17.25
C SER A 373 5.06 1.53 -16.26
N GLN A 374 5.26 1.86 -14.98
CA GLN A 374 5.51 0.90 -13.91
C GLN A 374 4.22 0.35 -13.29
N LYS A 375 3.09 1.03 -13.51
CA LYS A 375 1.78 0.73 -12.92
C LYS A 375 0.86 -0.02 -13.87
N LEU A 376 0.90 0.31 -15.16
CA LEU A 376 0.02 -0.23 -16.19
C LEU A 376 0.06 -1.77 -16.30
N PRO A 377 1.24 -2.44 -16.24
CA PRO A 377 1.33 -3.89 -16.40
C PRO A 377 0.46 -4.69 -15.42
N GLN A 378 0.53 -4.36 -14.13
CA GLN A 378 -0.15 -5.09 -13.06
C GLN A 378 -1.57 -4.58 -12.79
N ARG A 379 -1.90 -3.35 -13.16
CA ARG A 379 -3.21 -2.74 -12.89
C ARG A 379 -4.24 -2.96 -14.00
N LEU A 380 -3.81 -2.94 -15.27
CA LEU A 380 -4.70 -3.03 -16.43
C LEU A 380 -4.29 -4.15 -17.41
N LEU A 381 -3.01 -4.29 -17.75
CA LEU A 381 -2.58 -5.26 -18.76
C LEU A 381 -2.72 -6.72 -18.30
N ALA A 382 -2.48 -7.00 -17.01
CA ALA A 382 -2.70 -8.33 -16.44
C ALA A 382 -4.16 -8.78 -16.62
N THR A 383 -5.12 -7.92 -16.26
CA THR A 383 -6.55 -8.18 -16.46
C THR A 383 -6.90 -8.36 -17.94
N LEU A 384 -6.36 -7.51 -18.82
CA LEU A 384 -6.56 -7.64 -20.25
C LEU A 384 -6.09 -9.01 -20.74
N ARG A 385 -4.88 -9.44 -20.37
CA ARG A 385 -4.32 -10.74 -20.76
C ARG A 385 -5.17 -11.91 -20.27
N ASP A 386 -5.58 -11.90 -19.00
CA ASP A 386 -6.40 -12.98 -18.44
C ASP A 386 -7.74 -13.11 -19.17
N ARG A 387 -8.39 -11.98 -19.47
CA ARG A 387 -9.64 -11.97 -20.25
C ARG A 387 -9.43 -12.48 -21.68
N LEU A 388 -8.35 -12.05 -22.34
CA LEU A 388 -8.02 -12.52 -23.68
C LEU A 388 -7.73 -14.03 -23.71
N ALA A 389 -7.13 -14.59 -22.65
CA ALA A 389 -6.85 -16.02 -22.52
C ALA A 389 -8.13 -16.87 -22.48
N VAL A 390 -9.24 -16.31 -21.98
CA VAL A 390 -10.56 -16.96 -21.95
C VAL A 390 -11.52 -16.44 -23.05
N GLY A 391 -11.00 -15.71 -24.04
CA GLY A 391 -11.78 -15.24 -25.20
C GLY A 391 -12.74 -14.08 -24.92
N LEU A 392 -12.53 -13.32 -23.84
CA LEU A 392 -13.35 -12.16 -23.48
C LEU A 392 -12.71 -10.85 -23.97
N ALA A 393 -13.53 -9.97 -24.55
CA ALA A 393 -13.14 -8.61 -24.94
C ALA A 393 -13.11 -7.67 -23.72
N SER A 394 -12.31 -6.61 -23.75
CA SER A 394 -12.14 -5.69 -22.61
C SER A 394 -12.23 -4.21 -23.02
N PRO A 395 -13.38 -3.75 -23.56
CA PRO A 395 -13.52 -2.37 -24.05
C PRO A 395 -13.22 -1.30 -22.99
N ALA A 396 -13.60 -1.50 -21.72
CA ALA A 396 -13.34 -0.54 -20.65
C ALA A 396 -11.83 -0.41 -20.40
N ILE A 397 -11.15 -1.55 -20.25
CA ILE A 397 -9.70 -1.60 -20.05
C ILE A 397 -8.95 -1.06 -21.26
N CYS A 398 -9.39 -1.37 -22.49
CA CYS A 398 -8.80 -0.79 -23.70
C CYS A 398 -8.94 0.73 -23.74
N LEU A 399 -10.08 1.29 -23.34
CA LEU A 399 -10.24 2.75 -23.23
C LEU A 399 -9.29 3.34 -22.18
N ALA A 400 -9.13 2.68 -21.03
CA ALA A 400 -8.20 3.13 -19.99
C ALA A 400 -6.73 3.09 -20.46
N ILE A 401 -6.32 2.04 -21.19
CA ILE A 401 -4.98 1.93 -21.77
C ILE A 401 -4.77 3.00 -22.85
N ALA A 402 -5.77 3.21 -23.73
CA ALA A 402 -5.71 4.26 -24.74
C ALA A 402 -5.63 5.67 -24.10
N ALA A 403 -6.25 5.87 -22.93
CA ALA A 403 -6.11 7.10 -22.16
C ALA A 403 -4.69 7.31 -21.63
N TRP A 404 -4.03 6.25 -21.15
CA TRP A 404 -2.59 6.32 -20.83
C TRP A 404 -1.77 6.66 -22.08
N MET A 405 -2.05 6.02 -23.23
CA MET A 405 -1.36 6.34 -24.49
C MET A 405 -1.54 7.82 -24.89
N ARG A 406 -2.77 8.34 -24.74
CA ARG A 406 -3.09 9.76 -24.96
C ARG A 406 -2.38 10.67 -23.96
N TRP A 407 -2.24 10.25 -22.72
CA TRP A 407 -1.52 10.97 -21.67
C TRP A 407 -0.03 11.14 -22.01
N GLN A 408 0.61 10.11 -22.59
CA GLN A 408 2.03 10.17 -22.97
C GLN A 408 2.36 11.24 -24.04
N THR A 409 1.36 11.85 -24.69
CA THR A 409 1.59 12.97 -25.61
C THR A 409 2.03 14.25 -24.90
N GLY A 410 1.81 14.38 -23.59
CA GLY A 410 2.21 15.55 -22.80
C GLY A 410 1.43 16.83 -23.12
N VAL A 411 0.27 16.72 -23.75
CA VAL A 411 -0.58 17.88 -24.11
C VAL A 411 -2.02 17.60 -23.71
N ASP A 412 -2.66 18.51 -22.98
CA ASP A 412 -4.06 18.35 -22.55
C ASP A 412 -5.05 18.66 -23.68
N GLU A 413 -6.35 18.56 -23.39
CA GLU A 413 -7.41 18.82 -24.37
C GLU A 413 -7.60 20.31 -24.70
N GLN A 414 -6.94 21.20 -23.95
CA GLN A 414 -6.90 22.65 -24.23
C GLN A 414 -5.62 23.04 -24.98
N GLY A 415 -4.78 22.07 -25.36
CA GLY A 415 -3.52 22.31 -26.07
C GLY A 415 -2.38 22.80 -25.17
N ARG A 416 -2.52 22.71 -23.84
CA ARG A 416 -1.47 23.09 -22.89
C ARG A 416 -0.54 21.90 -22.67
N ALA A 417 0.75 22.16 -22.72
CA ALA A 417 1.76 21.15 -22.41
C ALA A 417 1.83 20.86 -20.90
N TYR A 418 2.12 19.62 -20.55
CA TYR A 418 2.46 19.19 -19.19
C TYR A 418 3.59 18.16 -19.22
N ASP A 419 4.30 18.06 -18.11
CA ASP A 419 5.36 17.07 -17.95
C ASP A 419 4.76 15.70 -17.65
N VAL A 420 5.14 14.70 -18.44
CA VAL A 420 4.81 13.30 -18.16
C VAL A 420 5.86 12.77 -17.19
N ASP A 421 5.51 12.75 -15.90
CA ASP A 421 6.38 12.22 -14.85
C ASP A 421 6.36 10.68 -14.87
N ASP A 422 7.27 10.11 -15.68
CA ASP A 422 7.40 8.68 -15.89
C ASP A 422 8.85 8.30 -16.22
N PRO A 423 9.40 7.19 -15.67
CA PRO A 423 10.75 6.75 -15.97
C PRO A 423 11.01 6.45 -17.46
N LEU A 424 9.96 6.19 -18.24
CA LEU A 424 9.99 5.95 -19.67
C LEU A 424 9.44 7.11 -20.50
N ALA A 425 9.27 8.31 -19.91
CA ALA A 425 8.71 9.48 -20.59
C ALA A 425 9.38 9.77 -21.94
N ASP A 426 10.71 9.94 -21.96
CA ASP A 426 11.49 10.20 -23.19
C ASP A 426 11.25 9.13 -24.26
N ARG A 427 11.25 7.85 -23.86
CA ARG A 427 11.03 6.74 -24.78
C ARG A 427 9.61 6.76 -25.37
N THR A 428 8.60 7.08 -24.57
CA THR A 428 7.22 7.21 -25.05
C THR A 428 7.04 8.43 -25.96
N HIS A 429 7.69 9.55 -25.62
CA HIS A 429 7.68 10.76 -26.43
C HIS A 429 8.31 10.52 -27.81
N ASP A 430 9.49 9.90 -27.86
CA ASP A 430 10.18 9.55 -29.11
C ASP A 430 9.38 8.56 -29.98
N ALA A 431 8.67 7.62 -29.35
CA ALA A 431 7.77 6.70 -30.05
C ALA A 431 6.61 7.45 -30.71
N LEU A 432 5.96 8.35 -29.99
CA LEU A 432 4.85 9.17 -30.49
C LEU A 432 5.31 10.16 -31.57
N ALA A 433 6.46 10.81 -31.39
CA ALA A 433 7.01 11.74 -32.36
C ALA A 433 7.28 11.08 -33.72
N ARG A 434 7.78 9.84 -33.73
CA ARG A 434 8.00 9.06 -34.96
C ARG A 434 6.70 8.59 -35.61
N ALA A 435 5.69 8.26 -34.80
CA ALA A 435 4.38 7.82 -35.30
C ALA A 435 3.57 8.96 -35.93
N GLY A 436 3.81 10.22 -35.53
CA GLY A 436 3.06 11.36 -36.02
C GLY A 436 1.62 11.38 -35.48
N ALA A 437 0.67 11.89 -36.27
CA ALA A 437 -0.71 12.11 -35.83
C ALA A 437 -1.66 10.90 -36.09
N ASP A 438 -1.19 9.83 -36.73
CA ASP A 438 -2.01 8.65 -37.00
C ASP A 438 -2.20 7.80 -35.73
N PRO A 439 -3.44 7.62 -35.23
CA PRO A 439 -3.68 6.83 -34.02
C PRO A 439 -3.19 5.37 -34.14
N ALA A 440 -3.31 4.75 -35.31
CA ALA A 440 -2.86 3.37 -35.50
C ALA A 440 -1.34 3.25 -35.36
N ALA A 441 -0.60 4.18 -35.98
CA ALA A 441 0.85 4.27 -35.83
C ALA A 441 1.27 4.55 -34.38
N GLN A 442 0.56 5.43 -33.66
CA GLN A 442 0.84 5.74 -32.25
C GLN A 442 0.66 4.51 -31.36
N VAL A 443 -0.46 3.77 -31.52
CA VAL A 443 -0.72 2.53 -30.78
C VAL A 443 0.39 1.51 -31.03
N GLN A 444 0.76 1.28 -32.29
CA GLN A 444 1.83 0.33 -32.64
C GLN A 444 3.18 0.73 -32.04
N ALA A 445 3.53 2.02 -32.10
CA ALA A 445 4.79 2.52 -31.57
C ALA A 445 4.88 2.35 -30.04
N LEU A 446 3.77 2.60 -29.32
CA LEU A 446 3.72 2.42 -27.87
C LEU A 446 3.67 0.94 -27.46
N LEU A 447 2.91 0.10 -28.16
CA LEU A 447 2.86 -1.36 -27.91
C LEU A 447 4.24 -2.03 -28.11
N ALA A 448 5.14 -1.43 -28.89
CA ALA A 448 6.51 -1.91 -29.07
C ALA A 448 7.43 -1.65 -27.85
N ILE A 449 6.95 -0.93 -26.82
CA ILE A 449 7.70 -0.72 -25.57
C ILE A 449 7.55 -1.98 -24.69
N GLU A 450 8.38 -2.97 -24.99
CA GLU A 450 8.35 -4.30 -24.34
C GLU A 450 8.36 -4.27 -22.79
N PRO A 451 9.11 -3.37 -22.11
CA PRO A 451 9.06 -3.30 -20.65
C PRO A 451 7.67 -3.01 -20.06
N VAL A 452 6.76 -2.40 -20.84
CA VAL A 452 5.38 -2.13 -20.43
C VAL A 452 4.45 -3.21 -20.99
N PHE A 453 4.46 -3.40 -22.31
CA PHE A 453 3.43 -4.17 -23.03
C PHE A 453 3.81 -5.62 -23.32
N GLY A 454 5.03 -6.05 -23.00
CA GLY A 454 5.53 -7.35 -23.43
C GLY A 454 5.64 -7.44 -24.97
N ARG A 455 5.64 -8.67 -25.49
CA ARG A 455 5.76 -8.96 -26.94
C ARG A 455 4.48 -9.49 -27.55
N ASP A 456 3.49 -9.78 -26.72
CA ASP A 456 2.26 -10.48 -27.06
C ASP A 456 1.20 -9.53 -27.62
N LEU A 457 0.95 -8.41 -26.93
CA LEU A 457 -0.18 -7.51 -27.25
C LEU A 457 -0.04 -6.81 -28.60
N ALA A 458 1.18 -6.45 -29.01
CA ALA A 458 1.45 -5.85 -30.33
C ALA A 458 1.08 -6.78 -31.51
N ARG A 459 1.02 -8.09 -31.26
CA ARG A 459 0.75 -9.12 -32.28
C ARG A 459 -0.71 -9.56 -32.31
N ARG A 460 -1.59 -8.88 -31.57
CA ARG A 460 -3.02 -9.19 -31.44
C ARG A 460 -3.84 -8.16 -32.22
N PRO A 461 -4.31 -8.46 -33.45
CA PRO A 461 -5.02 -7.50 -34.28
C PRO A 461 -6.30 -6.97 -33.62
N ASP A 462 -6.98 -7.82 -32.84
CA ASP A 462 -8.17 -7.47 -32.06
C ASP A 462 -7.86 -6.42 -30.99
N VAL A 463 -6.74 -6.55 -30.28
CA VAL A 463 -6.29 -5.58 -29.26
C VAL A 463 -5.84 -4.28 -29.91
N VAL A 464 -5.03 -4.37 -30.97
CA VAL A 464 -4.55 -3.20 -31.72
C VAL A 464 -5.72 -2.38 -32.25
N ALA A 465 -6.73 -3.04 -32.86
CA ALA A 465 -7.91 -2.35 -33.36
C ALA A 465 -8.69 -1.66 -32.23
N ALA A 466 -8.95 -2.36 -31.13
CA ALA A 466 -9.68 -1.79 -29.99
C ALA A 466 -8.95 -0.57 -29.36
N LEU A 467 -7.63 -0.63 -29.23
CA LEU A 467 -6.83 0.50 -28.75
C LEU A 467 -6.78 1.66 -29.74
N THR A 468 -6.72 1.36 -31.04
CA THR A 468 -6.72 2.37 -32.11
C THR A 468 -8.05 3.12 -32.12
N ASP A 469 -9.18 2.42 -32.07
CA ASP A 469 -10.50 3.03 -32.04
C ASP A 469 -10.70 3.90 -30.79
N ALA A 470 -10.24 3.41 -29.63
CA ALA A 470 -10.31 4.17 -28.39
C ALA A 470 -9.42 5.42 -28.44
N LEU A 471 -8.17 5.30 -28.90
CA LEU A 471 -7.25 6.45 -29.01
C LEU A 471 -7.74 7.48 -30.03
N ALA A 472 -8.23 7.04 -31.20
CA ALA A 472 -8.81 7.91 -32.20
C ALA A 472 -10.01 8.67 -31.63
N GLY A 473 -10.89 8.00 -30.89
CA GLY A 473 -12.01 8.64 -30.19
C GLY A 473 -11.57 9.70 -29.19
N LEU A 474 -10.51 9.43 -28.41
CA LEU A 474 -9.94 10.39 -27.45
C LEU A 474 -9.32 11.61 -28.15
N LEU A 475 -8.65 11.41 -29.28
CA LEU A 475 -8.04 12.50 -30.06
C LEU A 475 -9.08 13.38 -30.75
N ASP A 476 -10.16 12.80 -31.28
CA ASP A 476 -11.22 13.50 -32.01
C ASP A 476 -12.21 14.20 -31.06
N ARG A 477 -12.70 13.48 -30.03
CA ARG A 477 -13.81 13.94 -29.20
C ARG A 477 -13.41 14.31 -27.78
N GLY A 478 -12.24 13.92 -27.30
CA GLY A 478 -11.83 14.12 -25.91
C GLY A 478 -12.44 13.11 -24.93
N ALA A 479 -11.78 12.96 -23.78
CA ALA A 479 -12.04 11.99 -22.73
C ALA A 479 -13.45 12.12 -22.17
N ALA A 480 -13.91 13.32 -21.80
CA ALA A 480 -15.23 13.51 -21.21
C ALA A 480 -16.36 12.96 -22.11
N ARG A 481 -16.29 13.22 -23.43
CA ARG A 481 -17.28 12.71 -24.39
C ARG A 481 -17.13 11.21 -24.65
N CYS A 482 -15.90 10.69 -24.70
CA CYS A 482 -15.68 9.25 -24.81
C CYS A 482 -16.22 8.47 -23.61
N VAL A 483 -16.09 9.01 -22.40
CA VAL A 483 -16.65 8.41 -21.19
C VAL A 483 -18.19 8.52 -21.20
N ALA A 484 -18.74 9.70 -21.49
CA ALA A 484 -20.18 9.95 -21.48
C ALA A 484 -20.95 9.20 -22.59
N ALA A 485 -20.34 8.97 -23.75
CA ALA A 485 -20.93 8.17 -24.83
C ALA A 485 -21.15 6.70 -24.43
N GLY A 486 -20.54 6.27 -23.32
CA GLY A 486 -20.54 4.89 -22.86
C GLY A 486 -19.66 3.98 -23.72
N LEU A 487 -19.30 2.82 -23.17
CA LEU A 487 -18.72 1.74 -23.97
C LEU A 487 -19.82 1.23 -24.89
N ALA A 488 -19.87 1.72 -26.12
CA ALA A 488 -20.87 1.28 -27.10
C ALA A 488 -20.86 -0.25 -27.17
N ARG A 489 -22.04 -0.87 -26.95
CA ARG A 489 -22.24 -2.31 -27.20
C ARG A 489 -21.76 -2.63 -28.61
N PRO A 490 -21.09 -3.78 -28.85
CA PRO A 490 -20.72 -4.16 -30.21
C PRO A 490 -21.98 -4.16 -31.07
N VAL A 491 -21.90 -3.46 -32.20
CA VAL A 491 -22.91 -3.52 -33.26
C VAL A 491 -23.04 -4.99 -33.64
N GLN A 492 -24.19 -5.60 -33.32
CA GLN A 492 -24.53 -6.89 -33.92
C GLN A 492 -24.49 -6.69 -35.44
N PRO A 493 -23.83 -7.58 -36.21
CA PRO A 493 -23.90 -7.49 -37.66
C PRO A 493 -25.37 -7.52 -38.04
N ALA A 494 -25.78 -6.54 -38.85
CA ALA A 494 -27.10 -6.54 -39.44
C ALA A 494 -27.24 -7.81 -40.28
N ASP A 495 -28.13 -8.71 -39.87
CA ASP A 495 -28.52 -9.86 -40.68
C ASP A 495 -29.01 -9.33 -42.03
N ALA A 496 -28.33 -9.77 -43.08
CA ALA A 496 -28.71 -9.62 -44.48
C ALA A 496 -29.45 -10.88 -44.95
#